data_AF-A0A523TUG3-F1
#
_entry.id   AF-A0A523TUG3-F1
#
_cell.length_a   1.000
_cell.length_b   1.000
_cell.length_c   1.000
_cell.angle_alpha   90.00
_cell.angle_beta   90.00
_cell.angle_gamma   90.00
#
_symmetry.space_group_name_H-M   'P 1'
#
loop_
_entity.id
_entity.type
_entity.pdbx_description
1 polymer ?
#
loop_
_entity_poly.entity_id
_entity_poly.type
_entity_poly.pdbx_seq_one_letter_code
_entity_poly.pdbx_strand_id
1 'polypeptide(L)' 'MAWYDIPVVKVEYVRKNGKDVGIQMSAKDFEKLIGKMEDFLDNLSVEESKKEKPPKFYSHKAIKKLIASKKR' A
#
# COMPACT_ATOMS: atom_id res chain seq x y z
N MET A 1 -14.78 7.10 6.20
CA MET A 1 -13.54 7.18 6.98
C MET A 1 -13.34 5.79 7.57
N ALA A 2 -12.48 4.97 6.95
CA ALA A 2 -12.24 3.61 7.43
C ALA A 2 -11.29 3.69 8.63
N TRP A 3 -11.75 3.28 9.81
CA TRP A 3 -10.91 3.18 11.00
C TRP A 3 -10.28 1.79 10.98
N TYR A 4 -9.00 1.72 10.64
CA TYR A 4 -8.26 0.46 10.70
C TYR A 4 -7.82 0.23 12.14
N ASP A 5 -8.34 -0.84 12.73
CA ASP A 5 -7.97 -1.24 14.08
C ASP A 5 -6.57 -1.87 14.03
N ILE A 6 -5.54 -1.10 14.35
CA ILE A 6 -4.14 -1.56 14.30
C ILE A 6 -3.92 -2.51 15.49
N PRO A 7 -3.47 -3.77 15.26
CA PRO A 7 -3.25 -4.69 16.36
C PRO A 7 -2.15 -4.15 17.28
N VAL A 8 -2.48 -3.98 18.56
CA VAL A 8 -1.47 -3.66 19.59
C VAL A 8 -0.66 -4.92 19.84
N VAL A 9 0.51 -5.02 19.20
CA VAL A 9 1.48 -6.10 19.40
C VAL A 9 2.58 -5.65 20.35
N LYS A 10 2.99 -6.53 21.26
CA LYS A 10 4.11 -6.26 22.16
C LYS A 10 5.41 -6.60 21.45
N VAL A 11 6.26 -5.59 21.27
CA VAL A 11 7.58 -5.70 20.65
C VAL A 11 8.66 -5.30 21.64
N GLU A 12 9.72 -6.10 21.69
CA GLU A 12 10.91 -5.83 22.49
C GLU A 12 12.10 -5.59 21.55
N TYR A 13 12.85 -4.51 21.77
CA TYR A 13 14.02 -4.23 20.95
C TYR A 13 15.20 -5.07 21.42
N VAL A 14 15.78 -5.83 20.50
CA VAL A 14 17.01 -6.58 20.75
C VAL A 14 18.18 -5.62 20.57
N ARG A 15 18.91 -5.37 21.66
CA ARG A 15 20.10 -4.51 21.66
C ARG A 15 21.38 -5.32 21.70
N LYS A 16 22.33 -5.00 20.82
CA LYS A 16 23.69 -5.53 20.85
C LYS A 16 24.68 -4.38 20.81
N ASN A 17 25.58 -4.32 21.80
CA ASN A 17 26.57 -3.24 21.96
C ASN A 17 25.95 -1.82 21.95
N GLY A 18 24.79 -1.67 22.59
CA GLY A 18 24.09 -0.38 22.66
C GLY A 18 23.37 0.05 21.37
N LYS A 19 23.37 -0.79 20.32
CA LYS A 19 22.60 -0.56 19.09
C LYS A 19 21.39 -1.48 19.04
N ASP A 20 20.25 -0.94 18.62
CA ASP A 20 19.08 -1.75 18.28
C ASP A 20 19.40 -2.53 17.00
N VAL A 21 19.49 -3.86 17.12
CA VAL A 21 19.86 -4.78 16.01
C VAL A 21 18.68 -5.62 15.53
N GLY A 22 17.55 -5.56 16.23
CA GLY A 22 16.35 -6.28 15.85
C GLY A 22 15.18 -6.00 16.77
N ILE A 23 14.05 -6.61 16.42
CA ILE A 23 12.83 -6.58 17.21
C ILE A 23 12.45 -8.04 17.47
N GLN A 24 12.19 -8.35 18.73
CA GLN A 24 11.68 -9.63 19.18
C GLN A 24 10.21 -9.48 19.52
N MET A 25 9.39 -10.43 19.10
CA MET A 25 7.98 -10.51 19.43
C MET A 25 7.56 -11.96 19.64
N SER A 26 6.40 -12.18 20.27
CA SER A 26 5.85 -13.53 20.40
C SER A 26 5.39 -14.05 19.03
N ALA A 27 5.50 -15.36 18.80
CA ALA A 27 5.01 -15.99 17.56
C ALA A 27 3.51 -15.71 17.33
N LYS A 28 2.73 -15.74 18.41
CA LYS A 28 1.28 -15.43 18.38
C LYS A 28 0.99 -14.00 17.94
N ASP A 29 1.80 -13.03 18.34
CA ASP A 29 1.61 -11.65 17.94
C ASP A 29 2.13 -11.39 16.51
N PHE A 30 3.15 -12.12 16.08
CA PHE A 30 3.57 -12.13 14.68
C PHE A 30 2.47 -12.69 13.76
N GLU A 31 1.85 -13.82 14.11
CA GLU A 31 0.74 -14.40 13.34
C GLU A 31 -0.46 -13.43 13.23
N LYS A 32 -0.83 -12.74 14.32
CA LYS A 32 -1.87 -11.70 14.28
C LYS A 32 -1.51 -10.53 13.36
N LEU A 33 -0.24 -10.14 13.33
CA LEU A 33 0.23 -9.06 12.46
C LEU A 33 0.12 -9.46 11.00
N ILE A 34 0.55 -10.68 10.66
CA ILE A 34 0.46 -11.23 9.30
C ILE A 34 -1.00 -11.33 8.84
N GLY A 35 -1.90 -11.91 9.64
CA GLY A 35 -3.31 -12.04 9.26
C GLY A 35 -3.98 -10.70 8.98
N LYS A 36 -3.71 -9.67 9.80
CA LYS A 36 -4.23 -8.32 9.53
C LYS A 36 -3.59 -7.64 8.32
N MET A 37 -2.33 -7.96 7.99
CA MET A 37 -1.69 -7.48 6.76
C MET A 37 -2.34 -8.10 5.52
N GLU A 38 -2.67 -9.39 5.56
CA GLU A 38 -3.42 -10.07 4.49
C GLU A 38 -4.80 -9.44 4.31
N ASP A 39 -5.55 -9.25 5.41
CA ASP A 39 -6.85 -8.55 5.37
C ASP A 39 -6.73 -7.13 4.80
N PHE A 40 -5.65 -6.41 5.15
CA PHE A 40 -5.42 -5.06 4.63
C PHE A 40 -5.14 -5.08 3.12
N LEU A 41 -4.30 -6.00 2.63
CA LEU A 41 -3.97 -6.12 1.21
C LEU A 41 -5.18 -6.54 0.36
N ASP A 42 -6.01 -7.43 0.87
CA ASP A 42 -7.26 -7.83 0.22
C ASP A 42 -8.23 -6.64 0.12
N ASN A 43 -8.38 -5.88 1.20
CA ASN A 43 -9.21 -4.67 1.19
C ASN A 43 -8.65 -3.57 0.27
N LEU A 44 -7.33 -3.43 0.17
CA LEU A 44 -6.68 -2.46 -0.71
C LEU A 44 -6.89 -2.82 -2.19
N SER A 45 -6.81 -4.11 -2.54
CA SER A 45 -7.10 -4.62 -3.89
C SER A 45 -8.56 -4.36 -4.31
N VAL A 46 -9.49 -4.37 -3.36
CA VAL A 46 -10.91 -4.06 -3.60
C VAL A 46 -11.16 -2.55 -3.78
N GLU A 47 -10.37 -1.67 -3.15
CA GLU A 47 -10.48 -0.22 -3.33
C GLU A 47 -9.85 0.29 -4.65
N GLU A 48 -8.75 -0.30 -5.12
CA GLU A 48 -8.16 0.06 -6.42
C GLU A 48 -9.08 -0.31 -7.59
N SER A 49 -9.83 -1.39 -7.46
CA SER A 49 -10.79 -1.85 -8.49
C SER A 49 -11.97 -0.89 -8.72
N LYS A 50 -12.20 0.10 -7.84
CA LYS A 50 -13.30 1.08 -7.97
C LYS A 50 -12.89 2.44 -8.52
N LYS A 51 -11.60 2.69 -8.79
CA LYS A 51 -11.11 4.03 -9.22
C LYS A 51 -10.35 4.11 -10.53
N GLU A 52 -10.07 3.01 -11.23
CA GLU A 52 -9.52 3.11 -12.58
C GLU A 52 -10.62 3.12 -13.65
N LYS A 53 -11.01 4.33 -14.08
CA LYS A 53 -11.22 4.49 -15.52
C LYS A 53 -9.87 4.18 -16.16
N PRO A 54 -9.76 3.21 -17.09
CA PRO A 54 -8.48 2.88 -17.69
C PRO A 54 -7.87 4.17 -18.26
N PRO A 55 -6.58 4.47 -17.97
CA PRO A 55 -5.93 5.62 -18.55
C PRO A 55 -6.07 5.54 -20.06
N LYS A 56 -6.70 6.54 -20.68
CA LYS A 56 -6.78 6.65 -22.13
C LYS A 56 -5.35 6.93 -22.63
N PHE A 57 -4.65 5.88 -23.02
CA PHE A 57 -3.36 6.00 -23.67
C PHE A 57 -3.57 6.53 -25.09
N TYR A 58 -3.37 7.84 -25.25
CA TYR A 58 -3.29 8.46 -26.56
C TYR A 58 -1.87 8.25 -27.11
N SER A 59 -1.76 7.66 -28.30
CA SER A 59 -0.46 7.61 -28.98
C SER A 59 0.10 9.02 -29.16
N HIS A 60 1.43 9.16 -29.22
CA HIS A 60 2.09 10.45 -29.41
C HIS A 60 1.59 11.19 -30.67
N LYS A 61 1.21 10.44 -31.73
CA LYS A 61 0.56 10.97 -32.94
C LYS A 61 -0.83 11.56 -32.64
N ALA A 62 -1.63 10.88 -31.82
CA ALA A 62 -2.95 11.36 -31.41
C ALA A 62 -2.86 12.62 -30.54
N ILE A 63 -1.89 12.68 -29.61
CA ILE A 63 -1.63 13.87 -28.78
C ILE A 63 -1.25 15.07 -29.66
N LYS A 64 -0.35 14.89 -30.63
CA LYS A 64 0.03 15.96 -31.59
C LYS A 64 -1.16 16.48 -32.40
N LYS A 65 -2.03 15.58 -32.90
CA LYS A 65 -3.27 15.98 -33.60
C LYS A 65 -4.21 16.76 -32.69
N LEU A 66 -4.36 16.34 -31.42
CA LEU A 66 -5.24 17.00 -30.45
C LEU A 66 -4.75 18.42 -30.14
N ILE A 67 -3.44 18.59 -29.92
CA ILE A 67 -2.82 19.90 -29.68
C ILE A 67 -2.98 20.81 -30.91
N ALA A 68 -2.74 20.29 -32.12
CA ALA A 68 -2.90 21.05 -33.36
C ALA A 68 -4.36 21.47 -33.59
N SER A 69 -5.33 20.62 -33.24
CA SER A 69 -6.76 20.92 -33.36
C SER A 69 -7.25 21.97 -32.37
N LYS A 70 -6.54 22.20 -31.26
CA LYS A 70 -6.93 23.16 -30.21
C LYS A 70 -6.32 24.56 -30.41
N LYS A 71 -5.39 24.72 -31.36
CA LYS A 71 -4.75 25.99 -31.73
C LYS A 71 -5.45 26.74 -32.87
N ARG A 72 -6.65 26.29 -33.28
CA ARG A 72 -7.54 27.04 -34.18
C ARG A 72 -8.64 27.70 -33.39
#